data_AF-A0A956XP31-F1
#
_entry.id   AF-A0A956XP31-F1
#
_cell.length_a   1.000
_cell.length_b   1.000
_cell.length_c   1.000
_cell.angle_alpha   90.00
_cell.angle_beta   90.00
_cell.angle_gamma   90.00
#
_symmetry.space_group_name_H-M   'P 1'
#
loop_
_entity.id
_entity.type
_entity.pdbx_description
1 polymer ?
#
loop_
_entity_poly.entity_id
_entity_poly.type
_entity_poly.pdbx_seq_one_letter_code
_entity_poly.pdbx_strand_id
1 'polypeptide(L)'
;EPKPNEPRSNIFLPTVGEALGFIETLDHPEMIGVNPEVAHEHMSGLNFLHGVAMAYSKGKLFHIDLNDQLYGRYDQDFRFGSVMPKQAFYLVKFLEDVGYAGSRHFDAHAFRSSNYGDVKYFARGCMRTYLILKEKAAQFNQDAEIQALLAEITAGDASVSYLSSGYSTESAKKLHETIFDRDELGARDLPYEQLDQLTIELLLGVR
;
A
#
# COMPACT_ATOMS: atom_id res chain seq x y z
N GLU A 1 -4.83 2.94 16.46
CA GLU A 1 -4.59 1.72 15.69
C GLU A 1 -5.94 1.11 15.37
N PRO A 2 -6.41 1.23 14.12
CA PRO A 2 -7.69 0.69 13.70
C PRO A 2 -7.63 -0.84 13.63
N LYS A 3 -8.69 -1.50 14.07
CA LYS A 3 -8.89 -2.95 13.98
C LYS A 3 -10.37 -3.23 13.79
N PRO A 4 -10.79 -4.10 12.84
CA PRO A 4 -12.21 -4.25 12.52
C PRO A 4 -13.00 -5.01 13.58
N ASN A 5 -12.41 -6.05 14.16
CA ASN A 5 -13.01 -6.95 15.13
C ASN A 5 -11.94 -7.62 15.98
N GLU A 6 -12.36 -8.45 16.94
CA GLU A 6 -11.53 -9.17 17.91
C GLU A 6 -10.84 -8.26 18.96
N PRO A 7 -11.21 -8.34 20.25
CA PRO A 7 -12.09 -9.33 20.88
C PRO A 7 -13.59 -9.02 20.74
N ARG A 8 -13.97 -7.85 20.19
CA ARG A 8 -15.37 -7.49 19.95
C ARG A 8 -15.78 -7.89 18.53
N SER A 9 -17.05 -8.19 18.31
CA SER A 9 -17.54 -8.54 16.96
C SER A 9 -17.34 -7.40 15.96
N ASN A 10 -17.47 -6.15 16.41
CA ASN A 10 -17.21 -4.94 15.66
C ASN A 10 -16.57 -3.93 16.61
N ILE A 11 -15.40 -3.43 16.26
CA ILE A 11 -14.69 -2.38 17.01
C ILE A 11 -14.99 -1.04 16.32
N PHE A 12 -15.16 0.03 17.12
CA PHE A 12 -15.27 1.38 16.56
C PHE A 12 -13.93 1.81 15.95
N LEU A 13 -13.97 2.60 14.87
CA LEU A 13 -12.79 2.95 14.07
C LEU A 13 -12.14 1.69 13.43
N PRO A 14 -12.91 0.93 12.62
CA PRO A 14 -12.50 -0.40 12.17
C PRO A 14 -11.37 -0.39 11.14
N THR A 15 -11.25 0.66 10.32
CA THR A 15 -10.20 0.77 9.29
C THR A 15 -9.44 2.09 9.41
N VAL A 16 -8.33 2.20 8.68
CA VAL A 16 -7.56 3.45 8.54
C VAL A 16 -8.45 4.61 8.11
N GLY A 17 -9.42 4.38 7.22
CA GLY A 17 -10.33 5.41 6.72
C GLY A 17 -11.19 6.03 7.82
N GLU A 18 -11.86 5.22 8.64
CA GLU A 18 -12.68 5.75 9.73
C GLU A 18 -11.84 6.40 10.82
N ALA A 19 -10.65 5.86 11.11
CA ALA A 19 -9.73 6.48 12.06
C ALA A 19 -9.29 7.87 11.60
N LEU A 20 -8.95 8.02 10.31
CA LEU A 20 -8.61 9.32 9.73
C LEU A 20 -9.78 10.30 9.77
N GLY A 21 -11.00 9.83 9.45
CA GLY A 21 -12.21 10.66 9.53
C GLY A 21 -12.51 11.15 10.95
N PHE A 22 -12.30 10.30 11.94
CA PHE A 22 -12.47 10.65 13.36
C PHE A 22 -11.40 11.63 13.86
N ILE A 23 -10.14 11.49 13.42
CA ILE A 23 -9.05 12.38 13.83
C ILE A 23 -9.38 13.85 13.50
N GLU A 24 -10.01 14.11 12.36
CA GLU A 24 -10.38 15.47 11.93
C GLU A 24 -11.43 16.15 12.85
N THR A 25 -12.09 15.41 13.74
CA THR A 25 -13.08 15.97 14.67
C THR A 25 -12.52 16.33 16.05
N LEU A 26 -11.22 16.07 16.29
CA LEU A 26 -10.58 16.33 17.58
C LEU A 26 -10.19 17.82 17.71
N ASP A 27 -10.03 18.30 18.94
CA ASP A 27 -9.59 19.70 19.18
C ASP A 27 -8.15 19.97 18.70
N HIS A 28 -7.30 18.93 18.68
CA HIS A 28 -5.89 18.97 18.28
C HIS A 28 -5.58 17.86 17.26
N PRO A 29 -6.18 17.91 16.06
CA PRO A 29 -6.07 16.84 15.07
C PRO A 29 -4.62 16.64 14.62
N GLU A 30 -3.80 17.68 14.57
CA GLU A 30 -2.37 17.67 14.20
C GLU A 30 -1.51 16.80 15.12
N MET A 31 -1.91 16.62 16.38
CA MET A 31 -1.18 15.79 17.36
C MET A 31 -1.46 14.30 17.22
N ILE A 32 -2.48 13.93 16.43
CA ILE A 32 -2.98 12.57 16.33
C ILE A 32 -2.78 12.06 14.90
N GLY A 33 -2.26 10.83 14.81
CA GLY A 33 -2.12 10.07 13.58
C GLY A 33 -2.59 8.63 13.79
N VAL A 34 -2.36 7.80 12.77
CA VAL A 34 -2.70 6.38 12.79
C VAL A 34 -1.43 5.52 12.96
N ASN A 35 -1.67 4.34 13.50
CA ASN A 35 -0.78 3.18 13.50
C ASN A 35 -1.51 2.06 12.76
N PRO A 36 -1.40 1.93 11.43
CA PRO A 36 -2.04 0.84 10.69
C PRO A 36 -1.26 -0.46 10.85
N GLU A 37 -1.96 -1.58 10.91
CA GLU A 37 -1.37 -2.92 10.95
C GLU A 37 -1.81 -3.75 9.73
N VAL A 38 -0.87 -4.50 9.13
CA VAL A 38 -1.13 -5.33 7.94
C VAL A 38 -2.31 -6.29 8.20
N ALA A 39 -2.30 -7.01 9.32
CA ALA A 39 -3.32 -8.00 9.61
C ALA A 39 -4.70 -7.37 9.79
N HIS A 40 -4.81 -6.24 10.48
CA HIS A 40 -6.09 -5.60 10.76
C HIS A 40 -6.88 -5.23 9.48
N GLU A 41 -6.25 -4.64 8.46
CA GLU A 41 -6.93 -4.35 7.19
C GLU A 41 -7.25 -5.64 6.41
N HIS A 42 -6.34 -6.62 6.44
CA HIS A 42 -6.55 -7.92 5.81
C HIS A 42 -7.65 -8.76 6.51
N MET A 43 -7.92 -8.58 7.80
CA MET A 43 -9.06 -9.21 8.46
C MET A 43 -10.38 -8.82 7.77
N SER A 44 -10.47 -7.60 7.23
CA SER A 44 -11.63 -7.09 6.47
C SER A 44 -11.55 -7.31 4.96
N GLY A 45 -10.52 -7.95 4.43
CA GLY A 45 -10.37 -8.12 2.98
C GLY A 45 -9.86 -6.87 2.25
N LEU A 46 -9.39 -5.86 2.96
CA LEU A 46 -8.98 -4.58 2.39
C LEU A 46 -7.53 -4.63 1.90
N ASN A 47 -7.18 -3.70 1.00
CA ASN A 47 -5.81 -3.53 0.54
C ASN A 47 -5.05 -2.62 1.52
N PHE A 48 -4.11 -3.20 2.27
CA PHE A 48 -3.36 -2.47 3.30
C PHE A 48 -2.54 -1.29 2.74
N LEU A 49 -1.89 -1.47 1.58
CA LEU A 49 -1.11 -0.41 0.94
C LEU A 49 -1.97 0.82 0.64
N HIS A 50 -3.21 0.64 0.17
CA HIS A 50 -4.10 1.77 -0.12
C HIS A 50 -4.42 2.58 1.14
N GLY A 51 -4.67 1.91 2.27
CA GLY A 51 -4.86 2.57 3.57
C GLY A 51 -3.60 3.33 4.02
N VAL A 52 -2.43 2.71 3.92
CA VAL A 52 -1.14 3.33 4.25
C VAL A 52 -0.86 4.55 3.36
N ALA A 53 -1.10 4.46 2.05
CA ALA A 53 -0.91 5.58 1.12
C ALA A 53 -1.88 6.74 1.43
N MET A 54 -3.11 6.44 1.83
CA MET A 54 -4.07 7.45 2.27
C MET A 54 -3.60 8.15 3.56
N ALA A 55 -3.15 7.38 4.57
CA ALA A 55 -2.61 7.94 5.80
C ALA A 55 -1.36 8.79 5.55
N TYR A 56 -0.46 8.32 4.68
CA TYR A 56 0.75 9.04 4.29
C TYR A 56 0.43 10.37 3.59
N SER A 57 -0.49 10.38 2.62
CA SER A 57 -0.86 11.60 1.87
C SER A 57 -1.49 12.69 2.75
N LYS A 58 -2.07 12.32 3.90
CA LYS A 58 -2.60 13.25 4.91
C LYS A 58 -1.58 13.68 5.96
N GLY A 59 -0.35 13.17 5.91
CA GLY A 59 0.66 13.39 6.95
C GLY A 59 0.26 12.76 8.29
N LYS A 60 -0.52 11.67 8.27
CA LYS A 60 -1.08 11.01 9.47
C LYS A 60 -0.52 9.61 9.73
N LEU A 61 0.37 9.10 8.88
CA LEU A 61 1.08 7.83 9.12
C LEU A 61 2.17 8.04 10.17
N PHE A 62 1.81 8.01 11.46
CA PHE A 62 2.74 8.27 12.56
C PHE A 62 3.54 7.03 12.97
N HIS A 63 2.93 5.85 12.84
CA HIS A 63 3.54 4.56 13.10
C HIS A 63 2.98 3.52 12.12
N ILE A 64 3.57 2.33 12.07
CA ILE A 64 3.09 1.22 11.26
C ILE A 64 3.52 -0.12 11.87
N ASP A 65 2.60 -1.07 11.87
CA ASP A 65 2.82 -2.43 12.35
C ASP A 65 2.84 -3.43 11.19
N LEU A 66 3.92 -4.20 11.14
CA LEU A 66 4.26 -5.10 10.04
C LEU A 66 4.14 -6.55 10.46
N ASN A 67 3.12 -7.22 9.97
CA ASN A 67 2.92 -8.65 10.11
C ASN A 67 2.35 -9.23 8.80
N ASP A 68 1.68 -10.37 8.85
CA ASP A 68 1.03 -10.95 7.68
C ASP A 68 -0.23 -11.70 8.11
N GLN A 69 -1.16 -11.90 7.18
CA GLN A 69 -2.52 -12.35 7.50
C GLN A 69 -3.19 -12.94 6.28
N LEU A 70 -3.87 -14.08 6.44
CA LEU A 70 -4.83 -14.54 5.43
C LEU A 70 -6.18 -13.87 5.65
N TYR A 71 -6.84 -13.44 4.56
CA TYR A 71 -8.08 -12.67 4.66
C TYR A 71 -9.22 -13.37 5.44
N GLY A 72 -10.07 -12.56 6.08
CA GLY A 72 -11.40 -12.94 6.57
C GLY A 72 -11.44 -13.95 7.72
N ARG A 73 -10.48 -13.88 8.65
CA ARG A 73 -10.40 -14.79 9.81
C ARG A 73 -9.82 -14.09 11.04
N TYR A 74 -9.68 -14.83 12.15
CA TYR A 74 -9.01 -14.37 13.37
C TYR A 74 -7.64 -13.77 13.07
N ASP A 75 -7.18 -12.87 13.93
CA ASP A 75 -5.88 -12.25 13.80
C ASP A 75 -4.75 -13.26 14.01
N GLN A 76 -3.89 -13.42 13.01
CA GLN A 76 -2.90 -14.50 12.96
C GLN A 76 -1.49 -14.06 13.36
N ASP A 77 -1.21 -12.75 13.38
CA ASP A 77 0.09 -12.20 13.75
C ASP A 77 1.27 -12.89 13.06
N PHE A 78 1.11 -13.25 11.78
CA PHE A 78 2.16 -14.00 11.09
C PHE A 78 3.40 -13.15 10.88
N ARG A 79 4.54 -13.84 10.75
CA ARG A 79 5.80 -13.23 10.34
C ARG A 79 5.60 -12.44 9.04
N PHE A 80 6.08 -11.19 9.01
CA PHE A 80 5.96 -10.29 7.87
C PHE A 80 6.38 -10.94 6.54
N GLY A 81 5.50 -10.85 5.53
CA GLY A 81 5.70 -11.35 4.17
C GLY A 81 5.77 -12.87 4.03
N SER A 82 5.30 -13.63 5.02
CA SER A 82 5.35 -15.11 4.99
C SER A 82 4.21 -15.77 4.21
N VAL A 83 3.06 -15.11 4.06
CA VAL A 83 1.90 -15.65 3.36
C VAL A 83 1.49 -14.81 2.15
N MET A 84 1.71 -13.49 2.16
CA MET A 84 1.38 -12.60 1.05
C MET A 84 2.59 -11.76 0.56
N PRO A 85 3.63 -12.40 -0.01
CA PRO A 85 4.88 -11.73 -0.36
C PRO A 85 4.71 -10.60 -1.39
N LYS A 86 3.75 -10.71 -2.32
CA LYS A 86 3.49 -9.67 -3.32
C LYS A 86 2.84 -8.42 -2.72
N GLN A 87 1.93 -8.58 -1.77
CA GLN A 87 1.35 -7.45 -1.04
C GLN A 87 2.41 -6.77 -0.17
N ALA A 88 3.22 -7.58 0.54
CA ALA A 88 4.35 -7.09 1.31
C ALA A 88 5.37 -6.33 0.44
N PHE A 89 5.64 -6.81 -0.77
CA PHE A 89 6.52 -6.12 -1.72
C PHE A 89 6.04 -4.71 -2.03
N TYR A 90 4.78 -4.55 -2.45
CA TYR A 90 4.27 -3.23 -2.82
C TYR A 90 4.21 -2.28 -1.61
N LEU A 91 3.93 -2.78 -0.41
CA LEU A 91 4.04 -2.02 0.83
C LEU A 91 5.48 -1.52 1.07
N VAL A 92 6.46 -2.43 1.05
CA VAL A 92 7.88 -2.07 1.27
C VAL A 92 8.34 -1.08 0.22
N LYS A 93 8.04 -1.34 -1.06
CA LYS A 93 8.34 -0.43 -2.16
C LYS A 93 7.78 0.97 -1.89
N PHE A 94 6.50 1.08 -1.54
CA PHE A 94 5.88 2.37 -1.22
C PHE A 94 6.60 3.09 -0.08
N LEU A 95 6.80 2.42 1.07
CA LEU A 95 7.43 3.01 2.25
C LEU A 95 8.86 3.52 1.97
N GLU A 96 9.62 2.78 1.17
CA GLU A 96 10.98 3.16 0.78
C GLU A 96 10.98 4.29 -0.26
N ASP A 97 10.10 4.24 -1.25
CA ASP A 97 10.01 5.27 -2.32
C ASP A 97 9.57 6.62 -1.77
N VAL A 98 8.61 6.65 -0.83
CA VAL A 98 8.15 7.90 -0.22
C VAL A 98 9.06 8.36 0.91
N GLY A 99 10.07 7.57 1.29
CA GLY A 99 11.03 7.93 2.33
C GLY A 99 10.40 7.99 3.74
N TYR A 100 9.47 7.09 4.05
CA TYR A 100 8.89 7.01 5.40
C TYR A 100 10.00 6.86 6.44
N ALA A 101 10.04 7.78 7.42
CA ALA A 101 11.13 7.87 8.40
C ALA A 101 10.84 7.17 9.74
N GLY A 102 9.59 6.73 9.97
CA GLY A 102 9.19 6.08 11.22
C GLY A 102 9.70 4.64 11.36
N SER A 103 9.41 4.04 12.50
CA SER A 103 9.80 2.66 12.83
C SER A 103 9.19 1.65 11.86
N ARG A 104 9.92 0.57 11.58
CA ARG A 104 9.38 -0.66 10.99
C ARG A 104 9.12 -1.61 12.14
N HIS A 105 7.99 -1.43 12.82
CA HIS A 105 7.64 -2.27 13.96
C HIS A 105 7.04 -3.58 13.48
N PHE A 106 7.47 -4.70 14.05
CA PHE A 106 6.93 -6.02 13.73
C PHE A 106 6.03 -6.47 14.88
N ASP A 107 4.78 -6.01 14.87
CA ASP A 107 3.77 -6.49 15.82
C ASP A 107 3.25 -7.85 15.35
N ALA A 108 3.97 -8.89 15.76
CA ALA A 108 3.72 -10.25 15.34
C ALA A 108 4.29 -11.20 16.38
N HIS A 109 3.90 -12.47 16.30
CA HIS A 109 4.49 -13.50 17.15
C HIS A 109 4.91 -14.74 16.38
N ALA A 110 5.89 -15.47 16.93
CA ALA A 110 6.25 -16.77 16.40
C ALA A 110 5.05 -17.74 16.50
N PHE A 111 5.02 -18.78 15.67
CA PHE A 111 3.96 -19.78 15.78
C PHE A 111 3.92 -20.38 17.18
N ARG A 112 2.72 -20.77 17.65
CA ARG A 112 2.53 -21.40 18.96
C ARG A 112 3.39 -22.67 19.15
N SER A 113 3.76 -23.35 18.08
CA SER A 113 4.62 -24.55 18.08
C SER A 113 6.13 -24.24 18.21
N SER A 114 6.54 -22.98 18.16
CA SER A 114 7.94 -22.56 18.13
C SER A 114 8.61 -22.77 19.49
N ASN A 115 9.86 -23.25 19.48
CA ASN A 115 10.73 -23.22 20.66
C ASN A 115 11.50 -21.89 20.73
N TYR A 116 12.28 -21.67 21.80
CA TYR A 116 13.04 -20.43 21.98
C TYR A 116 14.05 -20.13 20.85
N GLY A 117 14.64 -21.17 20.25
CA GLY A 117 15.53 -20.99 19.10
C GLY A 117 14.77 -20.49 17.88
N ASP A 118 13.58 -21.02 17.66
CA ASP A 118 12.72 -20.67 16.52
C ASP A 118 12.06 -19.30 16.67
N VAL A 119 11.75 -18.86 17.91
CA VAL A 119 11.35 -17.47 18.18
C VAL A 119 12.40 -16.46 17.70
N LYS A 120 13.69 -16.79 17.85
CA LYS A 120 14.77 -15.94 17.29
C LYS A 120 14.79 -15.96 15.77
N TYR A 121 14.43 -17.09 15.14
CA TYR A 121 14.30 -17.16 13.69
C TYR A 121 13.11 -16.35 13.18
N PHE A 122 11.97 -16.38 13.88
CA PHE A 122 10.83 -15.50 13.62
C PHE A 122 11.28 -14.03 13.57
N ALA A 123 11.92 -13.54 14.65
CA ALA A 123 12.36 -12.14 14.74
C ALA A 123 13.36 -11.77 13.63
N ARG A 124 14.36 -12.63 13.36
CA ARG A 124 15.30 -12.41 12.25
C ARG A 124 14.62 -12.45 10.88
N GLY A 125 13.64 -13.32 10.71
CA GLY A 125 12.92 -13.52 9.47
C GLY A 125 12.04 -12.33 9.09
N CYS A 126 11.44 -11.64 10.08
CA CYS A 126 10.74 -10.36 9.85
C CYS A 126 11.67 -9.33 9.21
N MET A 127 12.79 -9.02 9.87
CA MET A 127 13.78 -8.05 9.37
C MET A 127 14.38 -8.47 8.02
N ARG A 128 14.75 -9.75 7.88
CA ARG A 128 15.35 -10.27 6.65
C ARG A 128 14.39 -10.16 5.47
N THR A 129 13.12 -10.47 5.66
CA THR A 129 12.11 -10.39 4.58
C THR A 129 11.93 -8.95 4.13
N TYR A 130 11.81 -8.01 5.08
CA TYR A 130 11.74 -6.58 4.74
C TYR A 130 12.95 -6.12 3.91
N LEU A 131 14.17 -6.48 4.33
CA LEU A 131 15.40 -6.07 3.63
C LEU A 131 15.52 -6.67 2.23
N ILE A 132 15.09 -7.93 2.03
CA ILE A 132 15.02 -8.55 0.70
C ILE A 132 14.02 -7.79 -0.19
N LEU A 133 12.82 -7.52 0.33
CA LEU A 133 11.79 -6.79 -0.43
C LEU A 133 12.21 -5.35 -0.75
N LYS A 134 12.97 -4.71 0.14
CA LYS A 134 13.59 -3.39 -0.11
C LYS A 134 14.59 -3.44 -1.26
N GLU A 135 15.44 -4.47 -1.31
CA GLU A 135 16.35 -4.68 -2.44
C GLU A 135 15.58 -4.91 -3.74
N LYS A 136 14.52 -5.73 -3.69
CA LYS A 136 13.62 -5.94 -4.83
C LYS A 136 12.95 -4.65 -5.30
N ALA A 137 12.53 -3.78 -4.38
CA ALA A 137 11.96 -2.49 -4.74
C ALA A 137 12.98 -1.60 -5.47
N ALA A 138 14.24 -1.59 -5.03
CA ALA A 138 15.30 -0.87 -5.72
C ALA A 138 15.57 -1.44 -7.12
N GLN A 139 15.58 -2.77 -7.29
CA GLN A 139 15.69 -3.43 -8.59
C GLN A 139 14.52 -3.04 -9.51
N PHE A 140 13.29 -3.05 -8.99
CA PHE A 140 12.10 -2.67 -9.74
C PHE A 140 12.19 -1.23 -10.27
N ASN A 141 12.72 -0.31 -9.46
CA ASN A 141 12.92 1.09 -9.84
C ASN A 141 14.03 1.30 -10.88
N GLN A 142 14.95 0.34 -11.02
CA GLN A 142 16.08 0.40 -11.95
C GLN A 142 15.82 -0.39 -13.25
N ASP A 143 14.80 -1.24 -13.25
CA ASP A 143 14.49 -2.10 -14.38
C ASP A 143 13.89 -1.32 -15.56
N ALA A 144 14.65 -1.24 -16.65
CA ALA A 144 14.28 -0.41 -17.79
C ALA A 144 12.96 -0.81 -18.47
N GLU A 145 12.61 -2.10 -18.48
CA GLU A 145 11.38 -2.57 -19.12
C GLU A 145 10.17 -2.26 -18.23
N ILE A 146 10.28 -2.49 -16.92
CA ILE A 146 9.25 -2.10 -15.95
C ILE A 146 9.03 -0.59 -16.01
N GLN A 147 10.09 0.21 -16.02
CA GLN A 147 9.97 1.67 -16.10
C GLN A 147 9.37 2.13 -17.43
N ALA A 148 9.65 1.46 -18.55
CA ALA A 148 9.03 1.75 -19.84
C ALA A 148 7.52 1.50 -19.81
N LEU A 149 7.08 0.35 -19.26
CA LEU A 149 5.65 0.03 -19.10
C LEU A 149 4.95 1.03 -18.19
N LEU A 150 5.58 1.43 -17.08
CA LEU A 150 5.02 2.45 -16.19
C LEU A 150 4.88 3.81 -16.89
N ALA A 151 5.86 4.20 -17.70
CA ALA A 151 5.79 5.44 -18.47
C ALA A 151 4.66 5.40 -19.52
N GLU A 152 4.44 4.26 -20.18
CA GLU A 152 3.32 4.04 -21.10
C GLU A 152 1.96 4.12 -20.39
N ILE A 153 1.81 3.41 -19.28
CA ILE A 153 0.57 3.37 -18.47
C ILE A 153 0.23 4.76 -17.94
N THR A 154 1.24 5.51 -17.48
CA THR A 154 1.05 6.84 -16.88
C THR A 154 1.15 7.99 -17.87
N ALA A 155 1.35 7.71 -19.15
CA ALA A 155 1.35 8.74 -20.20
C ALA A 155 0.02 9.52 -20.15
N GLY A 156 0.10 10.77 -19.72
CA GLY A 156 -1.04 11.68 -19.69
C GLY A 156 -1.34 12.23 -21.08
N ASP A 157 -2.52 12.81 -21.24
CA ASP A 157 -2.87 13.56 -22.44
C ASP A 157 -2.65 15.06 -22.19
N ALA A 158 -1.70 15.65 -22.93
CA ALA A 158 -1.40 17.07 -22.83
C ALA A 158 -2.58 17.95 -23.28
N SER A 159 -3.51 17.43 -24.09
CA SER A 159 -4.70 18.16 -24.55
C SER A 159 -5.60 18.61 -23.40
N VAL A 160 -5.61 17.84 -22.29
CA VAL A 160 -6.39 18.10 -21.08
C VAL A 160 -5.56 18.70 -19.94
N SER A 161 -4.30 19.06 -20.18
CA SER A 161 -3.41 19.67 -19.18
C SER A 161 -3.99 20.93 -18.53
N TYR A 162 -4.84 21.69 -19.23
CA TYR A 162 -5.51 22.87 -18.68
C TYR A 162 -6.39 22.56 -17.46
N LEU A 163 -6.81 21.31 -17.28
CA LEU A 163 -7.60 20.86 -16.12
C LEU A 163 -6.78 20.81 -14.81
N SER A 164 -5.44 20.74 -14.89
CA SER A 164 -4.59 20.66 -13.69
C SER A 164 -4.58 21.96 -12.87
N SER A 165 -5.01 23.08 -13.46
CA SER A 165 -5.09 24.39 -12.79
C SER A 165 -6.28 24.52 -11.83
N GLY A 166 -7.11 23.48 -11.70
CA GLY A 166 -8.32 23.49 -10.87
C GLY A 166 -9.53 24.10 -11.58
N TYR A 167 -10.61 24.32 -10.82
CA TYR A 167 -11.88 24.79 -11.37
C TYR A 167 -11.80 26.25 -11.86
N SER A 168 -12.30 26.47 -13.07
CA SER A 168 -12.69 27.79 -13.59
C SER A 168 -13.89 27.62 -14.52
N THR A 169 -14.72 28.67 -14.64
CA THR A 169 -15.88 28.66 -15.55
C THR A 169 -15.43 28.41 -17.00
N GLU A 170 -14.27 28.95 -17.37
CA GLU A 170 -13.66 28.82 -18.69
C GLU A 170 -13.21 27.38 -18.96
N SER A 171 -12.51 26.76 -18.00
CA SER A 171 -12.06 25.36 -18.15
C SER A 171 -13.24 24.39 -18.15
N ALA A 172 -14.26 24.65 -17.34
CA ALA A 172 -15.49 23.86 -17.33
C ALA A 172 -16.24 23.97 -18.66
N LYS A 173 -16.37 25.19 -19.21
CA LYS A 173 -16.96 25.42 -20.53
C LYS A 173 -16.17 24.71 -21.63
N LYS A 174 -14.85 24.88 -21.64
CA LYS A 174 -13.96 24.21 -22.61
C LYS A 174 -14.10 22.69 -22.53
N LEU A 175 -14.12 22.11 -21.33
CA LEU A 175 -14.31 20.68 -21.13
C LEU A 175 -15.67 20.20 -21.66
N HIS A 176 -16.74 20.94 -21.37
CA HIS A 176 -18.09 20.63 -21.86
C HIS A 176 -18.20 20.69 -23.40
N GLU A 177 -17.46 21.61 -24.03
CA GLU A 177 -17.42 21.77 -25.49
C GLU A 177 -16.44 20.81 -26.18
N THR A 178 -15.59 20.12 -25.42
CA THR A 178 -14.60 19.18 -25.98
C THR A 178 -15.30 17.91 -26.47
N ILE A 179 -15.06 17.56 -27.73
CA ILE A 179 -15.50 16.28 -28.31
C ILE A 179 -14.39 15.27 -28.07
N PHE A 180 -14.70 14.22 -27.33
CA PHE A 180 -13.79 13.10 -27.08
C PHE A 180 -14.06 11.98 -28.08
N ASP A 181 -13.02 11.52 -28.77
CA ASP A 181 -13.09 10.26 -29.52
C ASP A 181 -13.05 9.10 -28.53
N ARG A 182 -14.23 8.54 -28.25
CA ARG A 182 -14.38 7.45 -27.28
C ARG A 182 -13.82 6.13 -27.78
N ASP A 183 -13.80 5.94 -29.11
CA ASP A 183 -13.28 4.71 -29.70
C ASP A 183 -11.75 4.73 -29.66
N GLU A 184 -11.12 5.87 -29.96
CA GLU A 184 -9.68 6.06 -29.79
C GLU A 184 -9.26 5.92 -28.32
N LEU A 185 -9.96 6.59 -27.39
CA LEU A 185 -9.67 6.51 -25.95
C LEU A 185 -9.83 5.08 -25.41
N GLY A 186 -10.86 4.36 -25.87
CA GLY A 186 -11.11 2.97 -25.47
C GLY A 186 -10.15 1.97 -26.08
N ALA A 187 -9.50 2.31 -27.19
CA ALA A 187 -8.49 1.48 -27.85
C ALA A 187 -7.10 1.59 -27.21
N ARG A 188 -6.90 2.51 -26.25
CA ARG A 188 -5.63 2.66 -25.53
C ARG A 188 -5.30 1.36 -24.77
N ASP A 189 -4.11 0.83 -25.03
CA ASP A 189 -3.60 -0.33 -24.31
C ASP A 189 -3.09 0.04 -22.91
N LEU A 190 -3.24 -0.90 -21.99
CA LEU A 190 -2.80 -0.80 -20.61
C LEU A 190 -2.16 -2.15 -20.24
N PRO A 191 -0.85 -2.32 -20.47
CA PRO A 191 -0.15 -3.61 -20.40
C PRO A 191 0.10 -4.08 -18.94
N TYR A 192 -0.95 -4.08 -18.11
CA TYR A 192 -0.89 -4.44 -16.70
C TYR A 192 -0.47 -5.90 -16.49
N GLU A 193 -0.90 -6.83 -17.35
CA GLU A 193 -0.49 -8.24 -17.26
C GLU A 193 1.02 -8.41 -17.47
N GLN A 194 1.61 -7.68 -18.42
CA GLN A 194 3.05 -7.71 -18.63
C GLN A 194 3.79 -7.12 -17.43
N LEU A 195 3.36 -5.94 -16.95
CA LEU A 195 3.94 -5.31 -15.77
C LEU A 195 3.87 -6.22 -14.54
N ASP A 196 2.73 -6.89 -14.34
CA ASP A 196 2.51 -7.79 -13.22
C ASP A 196 3.41 -9.03 -13.30
N GLN A 197 3.54 -9.63 -14.49
CA GLN A 197 4.42 -10.76 -14.72
C GLN A 197 5.90 -10.42 -14.50
N LEU A 198 6.37 -9.26 -14.99
CA LEU A 198 7.73 -8.79 -14.73
C LEU A 198 7.98 -8.56 -13.23
N THR A 199 6.96 -8.10 -12.51
CA THR A 199 7.01 -7.97 -11.05
C THR A 199 7.17 -9.34 -10.38
N ILE A 200 6.44 -10.35 -10.84
CA ILE A 200 6.58 -11.73 -10.34
C ILE A 200 7.98 -12.28 -10.62
N GLU A 201 8.51 -12.11 -11.83
CA GLU A 201 9.86 -12.55 -12.20
C GLU A 201 10.94 -11.93 -11.31
N LEU A 202 10.83 -10.63 -11.06
CA LEU A 202 11.71 -9.90 -10.15
C LEU A 202 11.63 -10.45 -8.73
N LEU A 203 10.43 -10.71 -8.22
CA LEU A 203 10.22 -11.26 -6.87
C LEU A 203 10.76 -12.68 -6.73
N LEU A 204 10.61 -13.51 -7.77
CA LEU A 204 11.14 -14.87 -7.82
C LEU A 204 12.64 -14.92 -8.09
N GLY A 205 13.27 -13.78 -8.41
CA GLY A 205 14.71 -13.66 -8.60
C GLY A 205 15.21 -14.25 -9.92
N VAL A 206 14.33 -14.29 -10.94
CA VAL A 206 14.69 -14.69 -12.31
C VAL A 206 14.95 -13.48 -13.21
N ARG A 207 15.01 -12.28 -12.61
CA ARG A 207 15.26 -10.99 -13.23
C ARG A 207 16.14 -10.14 -12.32
#